data_AF-A0A1E3YFE0-F1
#
_entry.id   AF-A0A1E3YFE0-F1
#
_cell.length_a   1.000
_cell.length_b   1.000
_cell.length_c   1.000
_cell.angle_alpha   90.00
_cell.angle_beta   90.00
_cell.angle_gamma   90.00
#
_symmetry.space_group_name_H-M   'P 1'
#
loop_
_entity.id
_entity.type
_entity.pdbx_description
1 polymer ?
#
loop_
_entity_poly.entity_id
_entity_poly.type
_entity_poly.pdbx_seq_one_letter_code
_entity_poly.pdbx_strand_id
1 'polypeptide(L)'
;MGKIRNTSGGRSKRPRKAPAKAKGLRIQLKGTPTLPELRGMVVDVLHRLDDLGITHARGINLYLTPVTPDGTPVTPVANGQPVTLIVIDRYRSAADEHGL
;
A
#
# COMPACT_ATOMS: atom_id res chain seq x y z
N MET A 1 6.70 45.83 -55.45
CA MET A 1 6.61 46.23 -54.03
C MET A 1 6.28 44.98 -53.21
N GLY A 2 7.10 44.69 -52.19
CA GLY A 2 7.28 43.36 -51.61
C GLY A 2 6.18 42.84 -50.67
N LYS A 3 6.08 41.50 -50.60
CA LYS A 3 5.31 40.74 -49.62
C LYS A 3 5.94 40.88 -48.23
N ILE A 4 5.14 41.15 -47.20
CA ILE A 4 5.55 40.94 -45.80
C ILE A 4 4.48 40.09 -45.11
N ARG A 5 4.85 38.84 -44.83
CA ARG A 5 4.24 38.00 -43.80
C ARG A 5 4.93 38.37 -42.49
N ASN A 6 4.21 38.52 -41.39
CA ASN A 6 4.82 38.33 -40.09
C ASN A 6 3.85 37.63 -39.14
N THR A 7 4.14 36.35 -38.94
CA THR A 7 3.51 35.42 -38.01
C THR A 7 3.99 35.70 -36.59
N SER A 8 3.13 36.18 -35.71
CA SER A 8 3.38 36.19 -34.27
C SER A 8 3.15 34.79 -33.69
N GLY A 9 4.18 33.94 -33.81
CA GLY A 9 4.26 32.66 -33.13
C GLY A 9 4.40 32.88 -31.62
N GLY A 10 3.26 32.97 -30.92
CA GLY A 10 3.23 32.92 -29.47
C GLY A 10 3.86 31.61 -28.99
N ARG A 11 4.99 31.70 -28.28
CA ARG A 11 5.59 30.56 -27.58
C ARG A 11 4.57 30.04 -26.56
N SER A 12 3.81 29.03 -26.96
CA SER A 12 3.02 28.22 -26.04
C SER A 12 3.96 27.66 -24.98
N LYS A 13 3.86 28.16 -23.75
CA LYS A 13 4.49 27.55 -22.57
C LYS A 13 3.90 26.15 -22.46
N ARG A 14 4.58 25.15 -23.01
CA ARG A 14 4.20 23.75 -22.83
C ARG A 14 4.03 23.52 -21.33
N PRO A 15 2.86 23.05 -20.85
CA PRO A 15 2.68 22.76 -19.44
C PRO A 15 3.74 21.72 -19.05
N ARG A 16 4.52 22.02 -18.00
CA ARG A 16 5.44 21.04 -17.39
C ARG A 16 4.57 19.84 -17.01
N LYS A 17 4.77 18.71 -17.69
CA LYS A 17 4.08 17.44 -17.41
C LYS A 17 4.29 17.17 -15.91
N ALA A 18 3.20 17.10 -15.15
CA ALA A 18 3.26 16.75 -13.74
C ALA A 18 4.09 15.46 -13.58
N PRO A 19 4.91 15.33 -12.51
CA PRO A 19 5.68 14.11 -12.31
C PRO A 19 4.70 12.93 -12.35
N ALA A 20 5.06 11.88 -13.09
CA ALA A 20 4.26 10.68 -13.15
C ALA A 20 4.01 10.21 -11.72
N LYS A 21 2.74 10.01 -11.34
CA LYS A 21 2.39 9.47 -10.02
C LYS A 21 3.24 8.22 -9.79
N ALA A 22 3.94 8.16 -8.67
CA ALA A 22 4.72 6.98 -8.30
C ALA A 22 3.79 5.76 -8.36
N LYS A 23 4.18 4.75 -9.15
CA LYS A 23 3.43 3.49 -9.21
C LYS A 23 3.66 2.79 -7.87
N GLY A 24 2.59 2.52 -7.13
CA GLY A 24 2.68 1.77 -5.89
C GLY A 24 3.25 0.37 -6.11
N LEU A 25 3.92 -0.19 -5.10
CA LEU A 25 4.39 -1.58 -5.10
C LEU A 25 3.22 -2.50 -4.74
N ARG A 26 2.98 -3.55 -5.53
CA ARG A 26 1.97 -4.57 -5.23
C ARG A 26 2.65 -5.78 -4.59
N ILE A 27 2.21 -6.14 -3.38
CA ILE A 27 2.61 -7.35 -2.68
C ILE A 27 1.47 -8.37 -2.83
N GLN A 28 1.79 -9.62 -3.17
CA GLN A 28 0.81 -10.68 -3.31
C GLN A 28 1.26 -11.90 -2.50
N LEU A 29 0.45 -12.27 -1.51
CA LEU A 29 0.57 -13.52 -0.76
C LEU A 29 -0.37 -14.55 -1.41
N LYS A 30 0.08 -15.79 -1.62
CA LYS A 30 -0.68 -16.82 -2.34
C LYS A 30 -1.04 -17.99 -1.42
N GLY A 31 -2.12 -18.68 -1.77
CA GLY A 31 -2.61 -19.87 -1.06
C GLY A 31 -3.62 -19.54 0.04
N THR A 32 -3.88 -20.55 0.88
CA THR A 32 -4.79 -20.46 2.04
C THR A 32 -4.00 -20.70 3.32
N PRO A 33 -3.09 -19.77 3.69
CA PRO A 33 -2.22 -19.97 4.84
C PRO A 33 -3.03 -19.95 6.14
N THR A 34 -2.61 -20.78 7.09
CA THR A 34 -2.98 -20.64 8.49
C THR A 34 -2.46 -19.29 9.04
N LEU A 35 -2.98 -18.83 10.18
CA LEU A 35 -2.50 -17.57 10.79
C LEU A 35 -0.99 -17.58 11.11
N PRO A 36 -0.39 -18.66 11.64
CA PRO A 36 1.06 -18.73 11.83
C PRO A 36 1.85 -18.62 10.52
N GLU A 37 1.40 -19.28 9.45
CA GLU A 37 2.04 -19.17 8.13
C GLU A 37 1.91 -17.76 7.56
N LEU A 38 0.72 -17.17 7.64
CA LEU A 38 0.48 -15.79 7.21
C LEU A 38 1.40 -14.81 7.95
N ARG A 39 1.61 -15.01 9.26
CA ARG A 39 2.56 -14.21 10.05
C ARG A 39 3.98 -14.32 9.48
N GLY A 40 4.45 -15.53 9.18
CA GLY A 40 5.75 -15.75 8.54
C GLY A 40 5.85 -15.05 7.18
N MET A 41 4.84 -15.22 6.33
CA MET A 41 4.79 -14.59 5.00
C MET A 41 4.84 -13.06 5.07
N VAL A 42 4.17 -12.44 6.05
CA VAL A 42 4.22 -10.98 6.25
C VAL A 42 5.61 -10.55 6.70
N VAL A 43 6.27 -11.30 7.57
CA VAL A 43 7.66 -11.02 7.98
C VAL A 43 8.59 -11.11 6.77
N ASP A 44 8.47 -12.12 5.93
CA ASP A 44 9.27 -12.26 4.71
C ASP A 44 9.07 -11.10 3.73
N VAL A 45 7.85 -10.57 3.63
CA VAL A 45 7.58 -9.35 2.85
C VAL A 45 8.37 -8.18 3.42
N LEU A 46 8.38 -7.99 4.74
CA LEU A 46 9.11 -6.88 5.36
C LEU A 46 10.62 -6.98 5.13
N HIS A 47 11.21 -8.18 5.28
CA HIS A 47 12.61 -8.40 4.94
C HIS A 47 12.89 -8.06 3.48
N ARG A 48 12.00 -8.48 2.57
CA ARG A 48 12.17 -8.20 1.13
C ARG A 48 12.03 -6.71 0.78
N LEU A 49 11.25 -5.95 1.54
CA LEU A 49 11.18 -4.49 1.41
C LEU A 49 12.50 -3.84 1.89
N ASP A 50 13.06 -4.35 2.99
CA ASP A 50 14.34 -3.90 3.52
C ASP A 50 15.50 -4.19 2.56
N ASP A 51 15.54 -5.39 1.97
CA ASP A 51 16.51 -5.77 0.91
C ASP A 51 16.43 -4.85 -0.32
N LEU A 52 15.24 -4.28 -0.60
CA LEU A 52 15.03 -3.31 -1.67
C LEU A 52 15.38 -1.87 -1.26
N GLY A 53 15.83 -1.66 -0.02
CA GLY A 53 16.14 -0.35 0.55
C GLY A 53 14.90 0.52 0.83
N ILE A 54 13.71 -0.09 0.91
CA ILE A 54 12.46 0.63 1.16
C ILE A 54 12.32 0.85 2.67
N THR A 55 12.61 2.08 3.11
CA THR A 55 12.58 2.45 4.54
C THR A 55 11.25 3.06 4.99
N HIS A 56 10.43 3.54 4.05
CA HIS A 56 9.18 4.25 4.36
C HIS A 56 8.08 3.85 3.37
N ALA A 57 6.87 3.66 3.89
CA ALA A 57 5.65 3.46 3.10
C ALA A 57 4.56 4.44 3.55
N ARG A 58 3.77 4.95 2.61
CA ARG A 58 2.63 5.84 2.90
C ARG A 58 1.33 5.06 2.77
N GLY A 59 0.86 4.51 3.90
CA GLY A 59 -0.38 3.75 3.99
C GLY A 59 -0.27 2.37 3.34
N ILE A 60 -0.76 1.34 4.05
CA ILE A 60 -0.79 -0.04 3.57
C ILE A 60 -2.17 -0.62 3.94
N ASN A 61 -2.80 -1.33 3.00
CA ASN A 61 -4.02 -2.08 3.26
C ASN A 61 -3.71 -3.58 3.14
N LEU A 62 -4.08 -4.35 4.15
CA LEU A 62 -4.07 -5.81 4.10
C LEU A 62 -5.51 -6.30 4.01
N TYR A 63 -5.85 -6.95 2.89
CA TYR A 63 -7.14 -7.58 2.70
C TYR A 63 -7.00 -9.08 2.92
N LEU A 64 -7.87 -9.65 3.74
CA LEU A 64 -7.93 -11.09 4.00
C LEU A 64 -9.38 -11.55 3.99
N THR A 65 -9.61 -12.75 3.46
CA THR A 65 -10.90 -13.43 3.51
C THR A 65 -10.74 -14.58 4.50
N PRO A 66 -11.32 -14.50 5.71
CA PRO A 66 -11.25 -15.61 6.65
C PRO A 66 -12.00 -16.81 6.08
N VAL A 67 -11.38 -17.98 6.16
CA VAL A 67 -11.98 -19.25 5.75
C VAL A 67 -11.70 -20.30 6.82
N THR A 68 -12.56 -21.30 6.89
CA THR A 68 -12.33 -22.53 7.66
C THR A 68 -11.23 -23.39 7.02
N PRO A 69 -10.72 -24.45 7.69
CA PRO A 69 -9.72 -25.36 7.10
C PRO A 69 -10.18 -26.04 5.79
N ASP A 70 -11.47 -26.24 5.61
CA ASP A 70 -12.11 -26.76 4.40
C ASP A 70 -12.33 -25.67 3.30
N GLY A 71 -12.01 -24.41 3.58
CA GLY A 71 -12.09 -23.30 2.63
C GLY A 71 -13.43 -22.56 2.63
N THR A 72 -14.32 -22.86 3.56
CA THR A 72 -15.61 -22.18 3.69
C THR A 72 -15.42 -20.77 4.26
N PRO A 73 -15.94 -19.70 3.62
CA PRO A 73 -15.80 -18.34 4.13
C PRO A 73 -16.44 -18.14 5.51
N VAL A 74 -15.77 -17.35 6.35
CA VAL A 74 -16.21 -17.03 7.71
C VAL A 74 -16.29 -15.52 7.91
N THR A 75 -17.38 -15.06 8.52
CA THR A 75 -17.51 -13.67 8.98
C THR A 75 -17.02 -13.60 10.43
N PRO A 76 -15.93 -12.88 10.73
CA PRO A 76 -15.46 -12.71 12.10
C PRO A 76 -16.44 -11.83 12.87
N VAL A 77 -16.66 -12.15 14.16
CA VAL A 77 -17.59 -11.45 15.04
C VAL A 77 -16.88 -11.06 16.34
N ALA A 78 -17.06 -9.82 16.78
CA ALA A 78 -16.58 -9.33 18.08
C ALA A 78 -17.72 -8.58 18.78
N ASN A 79 -17.94 -8.87 20.06
CA ASN A 79 -19.04 -8.29 20.86
C ASN A 79 -20.42 -8.43 20.19
N GLY A 80 -20.66 -9.57 19.52
CA GLY A 80 -21.92 -9.85 18.81
C GLY A 80 -22.09 -9.10 17.48
N GLN A 81 -21.10 -8.34 17.01
CA GLN A 81 -21.16 -7.59 15.76
C GLN A 81 -20.13 -8.11 14.75
N PRO A 82 -20.46 -8.16 13.44
CA PRO A 82 -19.50 -8.49 12.39
C PRO A 82 -18.33 -7.51 12.38
N VAL A 83 -17.11 -8.05 12.34
CA VAL A 83 -15.88 -7.27 12.19
C VAL A 83 -15.56 -7.15 10.71
N THR A 84 -15.61 -5.93 10.18
CA THR A 84 -15.34 -5.67 8.76
C THR A 84 -14.02 -4.93 8.53
N LEU A 85 -13.46 -4.32 9.57
CA LEU A 85 -12.22 -3.56 9.52
C LEU A 85 -11.47 -3.68 10.84
N ILE A 86 -10.17 -3.96 10.75
CA ILE A 86 -9.24 -3.86 11.85
C ILE A 86 -8.30 -2.71 11.53
N VAL A 87 -8.33 -1.65 12.35
CA VAL A 87 -7.40 -0.52 12.24
C VAL A 87 -6.37 -0.67 13.33
N ILE A 88 -5.10 -0.73 12.93
CA ILE A 88 -3.97 -0.63 13.84
C ILE A 88 -3.36 0.75 13.62
N ASP A 89 -3.36 1.57 14.66
CA ASP A 89 -2.73 2.89 14.65
C ASP A 89 -1.20 2.79 14.50
N ARG A 90 -0.52 3.94 14.45
CA ARG A 90 0.95 3.98 14.42
C ARG A 90 1.51 3.06 15.49
N TYR A 91 2.43 2.18 15.06
CA TYR A 91 3.23 1.38 15.96
C TYR A 91 3.81 2.27 17.05
N ARG A 92 3.51 1.96 18.30
CA ARG A 92 4.26 2.37 19.48
C ARG A 92 5.02 1.13 19.93
N SER A 93 6.33 1.21 20.11
CA SER A 93 7.02 0.09 20.74
C SER A 93 6.60 0.04 22.22
N ALA A 94 6.68 -1.14 22.82
CA ALA A 94 6.51 -1.27 24.27
C ALA A 94 7.56 -0.44 25.05
N ALA A 95 8.71 -0.11 24.44
CA ALA A 95 9.69 0.81 25.00
C ALA A 95 9.20 2.27 24.96
N ASP A 96 8.52 2.68 23.88
CA ASP A 96 7.91 4.01 23.76
C ASP A 96 6.73 4.21 24.73
N GLU A 97 6.01 3.15 25.09
CA GLU A 97 4.92 3.20 26.09
C GLU A 97 5.41 3.27 27.54
N HIS A 98 6.63 2.80 27.81
CA HIS A 98 7.23 2.82 29.15
C HIS A 98 8.37 3.84 29.33
N GLY A 99 8.66 4.66 28.32
CA GLY A 99 9.62 5.76 28.41
C GLY A 99 11.07 5.31 28.65
N LEU A 100 11.48 4.19 28.05
CA LEU A 100 12.86 3.70 28.05
C LEU A 100 13.59 4.08 26.77
#